data_AF-A0A961C9C2-F1
#
_entry.id   AF-A0A961C9C2-F1
#
_cell.length_a   1.000
_cell.length_b   1.000
_cell.length_c   1.000
_cell.angle_alpha   90.00
_cell.angle_beta   90.00
_cell.angle_gamma   90.00
#
_symmetry.space_group_name_H-M   'P 1'
#
loop_
_entity.id
_entity.type
_entity.pdbx_description
1 polymer ?
#
loop_
_entity_poly.entity_id
_entity_poly.type
_entity_poly.pdbx_seq_one_letter_code
_entity_poly.pdbx_strand_id
1 'polypeptide(L)'
;MKTDTARSGGRDRLLDALRSVAVVRVVLWHTWSWPWLSWVPAMPAMFFSSGALLESSIARHGWWSTLRSRARRLLIPYWVYAAFCWLAMIATGWRPRLLDLVAWVLPLTDPTGSEALPGLWIPLWYIRAYIWFVIVSGLLRRLESRWGMWTVMGSSAVAAAMWGYMYSGHSLPLAVSDAFGYLPFVLAGMVYRRRGDVGGAKVLKYLAVAAGGLAVITWRLFGPADGVVNRSYLLMLLVGTSGIAAALAFRPAILGALDESHVADRVVERINSRALTVYLWQGFGLVAADRVVAGRVDNRAAWAVLSIVIVAAVVVVAAFVFGPVEDFAARRVRFGELWSVHGPRTTPVTARASRFALGSGLLVVVVISLWLPLPSGHATNAPLSGNAVVARAGLVERDLSAGKGTTKAVDNGRTPQEVLAKWLKSSREELSVLDLNRVDVLLAKPDGSILEAHWGEHSDEPLFWWSMTKTVTAAWMMRLVEAGTVSLK
;
A
#
# COMPACT_ATOMS: atom_id res chain seq x y z
N MET A 1 39.69 -15.42 5.99
CA MET A 1 38.28 -15.23 5.59
C MET A 1 37.40 -15.90 6.64
N LYS A 2 36.94 -15.15 7.65
CA LYS A 2 36.11 -15.70 8.74
C LYS A 2 34.73 -16.02 8.19
N THR A 3 34.40 -17.30 8.13
CA THR A 3 33.04 -17.77 7.91
C THR A 3 32.21 -17.37 9.12
N ASP A 4 31.39 -16.32 8.96
CA ASP A 4 30.33 -15.95 9.91
C ASP A 4 29.25 -17.04 9.88
N THR A 5 29.62 -18.20 10.44
CA THR A 5 28.70 -19.24 10.82
C THR A 5 27.85 -18.65 11.93
N ALA A 6 26.55 -18.54 11.64
CA ALA A 6 25.54 -18.07 12.57
C ALA A 6 25.63 -18.79 13.92
N ARG A 7 26.31 -18.17 14.89
CA ARG A 7 26.27 -18.56 16.30
C ARG A 7 25.53 -17.48 17.09
N SER A 8 24.45 -17.91 17.73
CA SER A 8 23.71 -17.23 18.81
C SER A 8 23.25 -15.78 18.57
N GLY A 9 21.97 -15.60 18.22
CA GLY A 9 21.21 -14.37 18.57
C GLY A 9 21.54 -13.07 17.83
N GLY A 10 22.47 -13.09 16.86
CA GLY A 10 22.88 -11.90 16.10
C GLY A 10 21.81 -11.32 15.17
N ARG A 11 21.88 -9.99 14.98
CA ARG A 11 21.12 -9.20 14.01
C ARG A 11 21.53 -9.60 12.58
N ASP A 12 20.57 -9.88 11.71
CA ASP A 12 20.82 -10.33 10.34
C ASP A 12 20.87 -9.14 9.37
N ARG A 13 22.10 -8.74 9.02
CA ARG A 13 22.35 -7.53 8.21
C ARG A 13 21.74 -7.60 6.81
N LEU A 14 21.58 -8.80 6.23
CA LEU A 14 20.92 -8.93 4.93
C LEU A 14 19.43 -8.58 5.04
N LEU A 15 18.75 -9.09 6.09
CA LEU A 15 17.35 -8.76 6.32
C LEU A 15 17.16 -7.28 6.61
N ASP A 16 18.10 -6.64 7.30
CA ASP A 16 18.06 -5.19 7.55
C ASP A 16 18.24 -4.38 6.26
N ALA A 17 19.13 -4.81 5.37
CA ALA A 17 19.31 -4.20 4.05
C ALA A 17 18.04 -4.34 3.20
N LEU A 18 17.48 -5.56 3.13
CA LEU A 18 16.23 -5.83 2.42
C LEU A 18 15.08 -4.95 2.91
N ARG A 19 14.90 -4.85 4.23
CA ARG A 19 13.88 -3.99 4.83
C ARG A 19 14.12 -2.52 4.54
N SER A 20 15.37 -2.06 4.56
CA SER A 20 15.69 -0.65 4.28
C SER A 20 15.36 -0.30 2.84
N VAL A 21 15.78 -1.13 1.87
CA VAL A 21 15.46 -0.96 0.46
C VAL A 21 13.95 -0.99 0.24
N ALA A 22 13.24 -1.91 0.90
CA ALA A 22 11.78 -2.00 0.83
C ALA A 22 11.10 -0.73 1.36
N VAL A 23 11.50 -0.22 2.52
CA VAL A 23 10.94 1.02 3.11
C VAL A 23 11.22 2.22 2.20
N VAL A 24 12.45 2.39 1.72
CA VAL A 24 12.79 3.47 0.78
C VAL A 24 11.92 3.37 -0.46
N ARG A 25 11.81 2.18 -1.07
CA ARG A 25 10.99 1.97 -2.25
C ARG A 25 9.50 2.23 -2.00
N VAL A 26 8.98 1.93 -0.81
CA VAL A 26 7.59 2.25 -0.44
C VAL A 26 7.38 3.76 -0.41
N VAL A 27 8.30 4.52 0.19
CA VAL A 27 8.25 6.00 0.20
C VAL A 27 8.27 6.55 -1.23
N LEU A 28 9.20 6.08 -2.07
CA LEU A 28 9.28 6.52 -3.47
C LEU A 28 8.02 6.17 -4.27
N TRP A 29 7.47 4.98 -4.06
CA TRP A 29 6.24 4.53 -4.70
C TRP A 29 5.05 5.41 -4.32
N HIS A 30 4.90 5.74 -3.05
CA HIS A 30 3.80 6.60 -2.61
C HIS A 30 3.98 8.06 -3.07
N THR A 31 5.22 8.51 -3.24
CA THR A 31 5.51 9.88 -3.70
C THR A 31 5.27 10.05 -5.19
N TRP A 32 5.68 9.07 -6.03
CA TRP A 32 5.69 9.24 -7.48
C TRP A 32 4.75 8.32 -8.25
N SER A 33 4.31 7.22 -7.64
CA SER A 33 3.46 6.19 -8.28
C SER A 33 4.02 5.65 -9.60
N TRP A 34 5.36 5.69 -9.79
CA TRP A 34 5.97 5.23 -11.02
C TRP A 34 5.89 3.70 -11.15
N PRO A 35 5.29 3.16 -12.23
CA PRO A 35 5.00 1.73 -12.33
C PRO A 35 6.24 0.83 -12.21
N TRP A 36 7.39 1.26 -12.74
CA TRP A 36 8.63 0.49 -12.68
C TRP A 36 9.09 0.21 -11.23
N LEU A 37 8.76 1.07 -10.27
CA LEU A 37 9.09 0.83 -8.86
C LEU A 37 8.44 -0.46 -8.36
N SER A 38 7.29 -0.88 -8.90
CA SER A 38 6.59 -2.12 -8.53
C SER A 38 7.37 -3.41 -8.84
N TRP A 39 8.38 -3.33 -9.70
CA TRP A 39 9.30 -4.44 -9.96
C TRP A 39 10.33 -4.66 -8.86
N VAL A 40 10.53 -3.69 -7.97
CA VAL A 40 11.36 -3.86 -6.77
C VAL A 40 10.44 -4.38 -5.65
N PRO A 41 10.61 -5.65 -5.20
CA PRO A 41 9.61 -6.33 -4.39
C PRO A 41 9.66 -5.92 -2.91
N ALA A 42 9.20 -4.71 -2.59
CA ALA A 42 9.19 -4.21 -1.21
C ALA A 42 8.30 -5.03 -0.28
N MET A 43 7.03 -5.26 -0.64
CA MET A 43 6.10 -5.97 0.22
C MET A 43 6.51 -7.44 0.43
N PRO A 44 6.85 -8.22 -0.62
CA PRO A 44 7.44 -9.55 -0.45
C PRO A 44 8.66 -9.56 0.47
N ALA A 45 9.61 -8.63 0.29
CA ALA A 45 10.81 -8.55 1.13
C ALA A 45 10.50 -8.23 2.60
N MET A 46 9.52 -7.35 2.86
CA MET A 46 9.06 -7.02 4.21
C MET A 46 8.40 -8.21 4.90
N PHE A 47 7.54 -8.97 4.19
CA PHE A 47 6.89 -10.17 4.74
C PHE A 47 7.87 -11.33 4.93
N PHE A 48 8.81 -11.53 4.02
CA PHE A 48 9.92 -12.47 4.18
C PHE A 48 10.77 -12.17 5.42
N SER A 49 11.21 -10.92 5.54
CA SER A 49 12.00 -10.48 6.70
C SER A 49 11.20 -10.61 8.00
N SER A 50 9.90 -10.31 7.96
CA SER A 50 8.99 -10.47 9.09
C SER A 50 8.85 -11.93 9.52
N GLY A 51 8.68 -12.86 8.58
CA GLY A 51 8.63 -14.30 8.85
C GLY A 51 9.90 -14.81 9.52
N ALA A 52 11.07 -14.39 9.01
CA ALA A 52 12.36 -14.75 9.60
C ALA A 52 12.52 -14.21 11.03
N LEU A 53 12.06 -12.97 11.29
CA LEU A 53 12.08 -12.38 12.62
C LEU A 53 11.07 -13.02 13.57
N LEU A 54 9.90 -13.43 13.07
CA LEU A 54 8.88 -14.14 13.83
C LEU A 54 9.40 -15.50 14.28
N GLU A 55 9.96 -16.31 13.38
CA GLU A 55 10.55 -17.60 13.74
C GLU A 55 11.63 -17.45 14.81
N SER A 56 12.55 -16.51 14.59
CA SER A 56 13.62 -16.16 15.52
C SER A 56 13.08 -15.77 16.91
N SER A 57 11.96 -15.02 16.96
CA SER A 57 11.37 -14.56 18.22
C SER A 57 10.64 -15.68 18.96
N ILE A 58 9.86 -16.49 18.22
CA ILE A 58 9.06 -17.59 18.78
C ILE A 58 9.98 -18.69 19.29
N ALA A 59 11.06 -19.01 18.55
CA ALA A 59 12.04 -20.00 18.97
C ALA A 59 12.74 -19.62 20.28
N ARG A 60 12.94 -18.31 20.55
CA ARG A 60 13.60 -17.83 21.78
C ARG A 60 12.68 -17.62 22.96
N HIS A 61 11.48 -17.08 22.75
CA HIS A 61 10.62 -16.59 23.84
C HIS A 61 9.23 -17.22 23.87
N GLY A 62 8.93 -18.13 22.93
CA GLY A 62 7.58 -18.66 22.74
C GLY A 62 6.65 -17.70 21.99
N TRP A 63 5.50 -18.24 21.58
CA TRP A 63 4.54 -17.52 20.75
C TRP A 63 3.84 -16.39 21.52
N TRP A 64 3.33 -16.65 22.73
CA TRP A 64 2.62 -15.65 23.53
C TRP A 64 3.47 -14.41 23.85
N SER A 65 4.74 -14.61 24.25
CA SER A 65 5.67 -13.50 24.49
C SER A 65 5.96 -12.71 23.21
N THR A 66 6.11 -13.41 22.08
CA THR A 66 6.32 -12.79 20.77
C THR A 66 5.10 -11.96 20.36
N LEU A 67 3.89 -12.49 20.47
CA LEU A 67 2.64 -11.80 20.15
C LEU A 67 2.52 -10.51 20.98
N ARG A 68 2.64 -10.59 22.31
CA ARG A 68 2.55 -9.41 23.20
C ARG A 68 3.61 -8.36 22.87
N SER A 69 4.85 -8.80 22.63
CA SER A 69 5.96 -7.91 22.31
C SER A 69 5.76 -7.20 20.97
N ARG A 70 5.36 -7.94 19.93
CA ARG A 70 5.12 -7.41 18.57
C ARG A 70 3.89 -6.52 18.52
N ALA A 71 2.77 -6.96 19.11
CA ALA A 71 1.55 -6.17 19.18
C ALA A 71 1.82 -4.82 19.84
N ARG A 72 2.52 -4.80 20.98
CA ARG A 72 2.85 -3.53 21.63
C ARG A 72 3.78 -2.63 20.80
N ARG A 73 4.84 -3.20 20.21
CA ARG A 73 5.80 -2.45 19.37
C ARG A 73 5.15 -1.85 18.12
N LEU A 74 4.03 -2.40 17.69
CA LEU A 74 3.26 -1.96 16.55
C LEU A 74 2.13 -1.00 16.95
N LEU A 75 1.31 -1.41 17.91
CA LEU A 75 0.07 -0.71 18.31
C LEU A 75 0.35 0.61 19.01
N ILE A 76 1.39 0.72 19.85
CA ILE A 76 1.67 1.98 20.54
C ILE A 76 2.01 3.11 19.54
N PRO A 77 2.99 2.96 18.62
CA PRO A 77 3.24 3.98 17.62
C PRO A 77 2.06 4.20 16.67
N TYR A 78 1.31 3.14 16.36
CA TYR A 78 0.09 3.21 15.56
C TYR A 78 -1.00 4.07 16.21
N TRP A 79 -1.25 3.93 17.51
CA TRP A 79 -2.25 4.75 18.22
C TRP A 79 -1.85 6.21 18.33
N VAL A 80 -0.56 6.49 18.50
CA VAL A 80 -0.06 7.87 18.43
C VAL A 80 -0.35 8.43 17.04
N TYR A 81 0.00 7.72 15.98
CA TYR A 81 -0.32 8.14 14.61
C TYR A 81 -1.83 8.32 14.39
N ALA A 82 -2.66 7.38 14.87
CA ALA A 82 -4.12 7.41 14.76
C ALA A 82 -4.71 8.70 15.33
N ALA A 83 -4.23 9.15 16.50
CA ALA A 83 -4.70 10.39 17.11
C ALA A 83 -4.46 11.61 16.20
N PHE A 84 -3.29 11.70 15.56
CA PHE A 84 -3.00 12.79 14.61
C PHE A 84 -3.81 12.67 13.32
N CYS A 85 -4.01 11.45 12.80
CA CYS A 85 -4.88 11.24 11.65
C CYS A 85 -6.31 11.66 11.93
N TRP A 86 -6.86 11.31 13.10
CA TRP A 86 -8.20 11.73 13.50
C TRP A 86 -8.31 13.25 13.56
N LEU A 87 -7.35 13.93 14.20
CA LEU A 87 -7.32 15.40 14.24
C LEU A 87 -7.30 16.00 12.83
N ALA A 88 -6.44 15.49 11.95
CA ALA A 88 -6.33 15.96 10.57
C ALA A 88 -7.61 15.76 9.76
N MET A 89 -8.21 14.57 9.86
CA MET A 89 -9.40 14.21 9.10
C MET A 89 -10.65 14.92 9.62
N ILE A 90 -10.82 15.03 10.94
CA ILE A 90 -11.96 15.75 11.54
C ILE A 90 -11.91 17.24 11.16
N ALA A 91 -10.71 17.84 11.15
CA ALA A 91 -10.52 19.22 10.70
C ALA A 91 -10.90 19.42 9.22
N THR A 92 -10.79 18.38 8.38
CA THR A 92 -11.26 18.40 6.98
C THR A 92 -12.71 17.93 6.81
N GLY A 93 -13.50 17.85 7.90
CA GLY A 93 -14.93 17.52 7.85
C GLY A 93 -15.27 16.02 7.99
N TRP A 94 -14.31 15.17 8.35
CA TRP A 94 -14.57 13.74 8.55
C TRP A 94 -15.44 13.50 9.79
N ARG A 95 -16.53 12.76 9.60
CA ARG A 95 -17.48 12.36 10.66
C ARG A 95 -17.51 10.84 10.80
N PRO A 96 -16.60 10.24 11.60
CA PRO A 96 -16.52 8.79 11.74
C PRO A 96 -17.72 8.21 12.50
N ARG A 97 -18.20 7.03 12.09
CA ARG A 97 -19.06 6.20 12.93
C ARG A 97 -18.20 5.43 13.94
N LEU A 98 -18.81 4.97 15.04
CA LEU A 98 -18.11 4.17 16.05
C LEU A 98 -17.43 2.92 15.45
N LEU A 99 -18.07 2.28 14.46
CA LEU A 99 -17.51 1.12 13.76
C LEU A 99 -16.25 1.46 12.95
N ASP A 100 -16.17 2.66 12.38
CA ASP A 100 -15.00 3.10 11.61
C ASP A 100 -13.77 3.22 12.53
N LEU A 101 -13.98 3.55 13.82
CA LEU A 101 -12.92 3.69 14.82
C LEU A 101 -12.36 2.36 15.35
N VAL A 102 -13.07 1.24 15.16
CA VAL A 102 -12.63 -0.08 15.67
C VAL A 102 -11.29 -0.49 15.05
N ALA A 103 -11.15 -0.29 13.73
CA ALA A 103 -9.92 -0.58 13.00
C ALA A 103 -8.73 0.29 13.44
N TRP A 104 -9.01 1.51 13.94
CA TRP A 104 -8.00 2.42 14.50
C TRP A 104 -7.53 2.03 15.90
N VAL A 105 -8.30 1.23 16.64
CA VAL A 105 -7.88 0.66 17.93
C VAL A 105 -7.15 -0.66 17.72
N LEU A 106 -7.74 -1.58 16.96
CA LEU A 106 -7.14 -2.86 16.63
C LEU A 106 -7.36 -3.14 15.14
N PRO A 107 -6.32 -3.01 14.29
CA PRO A 107 -6.48 -3.11 12.84
C PRO A 107 -6.59 -4.58 12.41
N LEU A 108 -7.73 -5.21 12.70
CA LEU A 108 -8.14 -6.50 12.13
C LEU A 108 -8.76 -6.31 10.74
N THR A 109 -9.34 -5.14 10.50
CA THR A 109 -9.83 -4.66 9.20
C THR A 109 -9.04 -3.43 8.78
N ASP A 110 -9.24 -2.97 7.53
CA ASP A 110 -8.60 -1.74 7.06
C ASP A 110 -9.21 -0.52 7.78
N PRO A 111 -8.37 0.36 8.36
CA PRO A 111 -8.84 1.63 8.87
C PRO A 111 -9.39 2.48 7.72
N THR A 112 -10.62 2.95 7.86
CA THR A 112 -11.24 3.90 6.92
C THR A 112 -11.07 5.32 7.43
N GLY A 113 -11.07 6.29 6.52
CA GLY A 113 -10.82 7.69 6.84
C GLY A 113 -11.44 8.65 5.83
N SER A 114 -11.13 9.94 5.96
CA SER A 114 -11.59 10.98 5.04
C SER A 114 -11.12 10.73 3.61
N GLU A 115 -11.99 10.96 2.64
CA GLU A 115 -11.63 10.98 1.22
C GLU A 115 -10.73 12.15 0.85
N ALA A 116 -10.70 13.22 1.67
CA ALA A 116 -9.82 14.37 1.45
C ALA A 116 -8.35 14.08 1.79
N LEU A 117 -8.08 13.02 2.57
CA LEU A 117 -6.74 12.68 3.07
C LEU A 117 -6.43 11.17 2.93
N PRO A 118 -6.55 10.60 1.71
CA PRO A 118 -6.42 9.15 1.48
C PRO A 118 -5.01 8.63 1.84
N GLY A 119 -3.98 9.48 1.69
CA GLY A 119 -2.60 9.15 2.03
C GLY A 119 -2.35 8.82 3.51
N LEU A 120 -3.28 9.20 4.41
CA LEU A 120 -3.13 8.93 5.85
C LEU A 120 -3.59 7.54 6.26
N TRP A 121 -4.55 6.94 5.56
CA TRP A 121 -5.19 5.70 6.00
C TRP A 121 -5.07 4.55 5.00
N ILE A 122 -5.04 4.82 3.70
CA ILE A 122 -4.90 3.76 2.67
C ILE A 122 -3.67 2.88 2.92
N PRO A 123 -2.46 3.42 3.21
CA PRO A 123 -1.28 2.57 3.38
C PRO A 123 -1.40 1.58 4.55
N LEU A 124 -2.28 1.83 5.53
CA LEU A 124 -2.39 1.09 6.80
C LEU A 124 -2.81 -0.38 6.64
N TRP A 125 -3.22 -0.79 5.44
CA TRP A 125 -3.49 -2.19 5.08
C TRP A 125 -2.32 -3.12 5.47
N TYR A 126 -1.09 -2.62 5.43
CA TYR A 126 0.11 -3.39 5.82
C TYR A 126 0.15 -3.65 7.32
N ILE A 127 -0.26 -2.70 8.17
CA ILE A 127 -0.33 -2.89 9.62
C ILE A 127 -1.34 -3.98 9.94
N ARG A 128 -2.52 -3.94 9.31
CA ARG A 128 -3.54 -4.98 9.40
C ARG A 128 -3.00 -6.35 8.98
N ALA A 129 -2.41 -6.45 7.78
CA ALA A 129 -1.85 -7.70 7.29
C ALA A 129 -0.74 -8.25 8.21
N TYR A 130 0.13 -7.36 8.72
CA TYR A 130 1.18 -7.75 9.64
C TYR A 130 0.62 -8.27 10.98
N ILE A 131 -0.42 -7.64 11.54
CA ILE A 131 -1.08 -8.15 12.76
C ILE A 131 -1.63 -9.55 12.55
N TRP A 132 -2.29 -9.81 11.41
CA TRP A 132 -2.81 -11.15 11.11
C TRP A 132 -1.68 -12.18 11.17
N PHE A 133 -0.55 -11.92 10.51
CA PHE A 133 0.60 -12.83 10.55
C PHE A 133 1.22 -12.97 11.93
N VAL A 134 1.25 -11.92 12.76
CA VAL A 134 1.73 -12.00 14.15
C VAL A 134 0.80 -12.87 15.00
N ILE A 135 -0.53 -12.76 14.82
CA ILE A 135 -1.52 -13.58 15.52
C ILE A 135 -1.36 -15.04 15.10
N VAL A 136 -1.36 -15.32 13.80
CA VAL A 136 -1.31 -16.71 13.29
C VAL A 136 0.10 -17.32 13.32
N SER A 137 1.14 -16.57 13.68
CA SER A 137 2.54 -17.02 13.56
C SER A 137 2.83 -18.32 14.32
N GLY A 138 2.14 -18.57 15.44
CA GLY A 138 2.27 -19.82 16.19
C GLY A 138 1.79 -21.03 15.40
N LEU A 139 0.66 -20.90 14.68
CA LEU A 139 0.15 -21.93 13.78
C LEU A 139 1.07 -22.10 12.56
N LEU A 140 1.48 -21.00 11.93
CA LEU A 140 2.38 -21.03 10.78
C LEU A 140 3.69 -21.76 11.12
N ARG A 141 4.26 -21.48 12.30
CA ARG A 141 5.44 -22.17 12.80
C ARG A 141 5.21 -23.67 12.97
N ARG A 142 4.05 -24.10 13.49
CA ARG A 142 3.73 -25.53 13.61
C ARG A 142 3.66 -26.21 12.25
N LEU A 143 2.98 -25.59 11.29
CA LEU A 143 2.88 -26.09 9.91
C LEU A 143 4.26 -26.18 9.26
N GLU A 144 5.03 -25.10 9.34
CA GLU A 144 6.38 -25.02 8.79
C GLU A 144 7.33 -26.03 9.45
N SER A 145 7.24 -26.23 10.77
CA SER A 145 8.09 -27.22 11.46
C SER A 145 7.84 -28.66 11.02
N ARG A 146 6.62 -28.97 10.56
CA ARG A 146 6.23 -30.31 10.13
C ARG A 146 6.43 -30.55 8.64
N TRP A 147 6.21 -29.54 7.80
CA TRP A 147 6.18 -29.68 6.33
C TRP A 147 7.31 -28.89 5.63
N GLY A 148 7.99 -27.98 6.31
CA GLY A 148 9.13 -27.23 5.79
C GLY A 148 8.84 -26.51 4.47
N MET A 149 9.67 -26.74 3.45
CA MET A 149 9.52 -26.08 2.14
C MET A 149 8.16 -26.38 1.47
N TRP A 150 7.53 -27.51 1.79
CA TRP A 150 6.20 -27.83 1.26
C TRP A 150 5.14 -26.81 1.70
N THR A 151 5.29 -26.14 2.85
CA THR A 151 4.36 -25.05 3.22
C THR A 151 4.53 -23.85 2.30
N VAL A 152 5.76 -23.52 1.92
CA VAL A 152 6.04 -22.43 0.97
C VAL A 152 5.43 -22.77 -0.38
N MET A 153 5.72 -23.95 -0.93
CA MET A 153 5.16 -24.40 -2.20
C MET A 153 3.63 -24.45 -2.19
N GLY A 154 3.03 -25.02 -1.14
CA GLY A 154 1.58 -25.09 -0.97
C GLY A 154 0.94 -23.70 -0.91
N SER A 155 1.49 -22.78 -0.10
CA SER A 155 0.99 -21.41 -0.05
C SER A 155 1.18 -20.64 -1.37
N SER A 156 2.28 -20.87 -2.09
CA SER A 156 2.51 -20.28 -3.43
C SER A 156 1.49 -20.78 -4.44
N ALA A 157 1.16 -22.08 -4.41
CA ALA A 157 0.13 -22.67 -5.25
C ALA A 157 -1.26 -22.08 -4.93
N VAL A 158 -1.58 -21.90 -3.64
CA VAL A 158 -2.82 -21.23 -3.22
C VAL A 158 -2.87 -19.78 -3.72
N ALA A 159 -1.79 -19.02 -3.59
CA ALA A 159 -1.73 -17.64 -4.08
C ALA A 159 -1.90 -17.55 -5.61
N ALA A 160 -1.32 -18.50 -6.37
CA ALA A 160 -1.48 -18.57 -7.82
C ALA A 160 -2.91 -19.00 -8.22
N ALA A 161 -3.51 -19.97 -7.53
CA ALA A 161 -4.88 -20.40 -7.75
C ALA A 161 -5.89 -19.27 -7.42
N MET A 162 -5.66 -18.56 -6.31
CA MET A 162 -6.41 -17.38 -5.91
C MET A 162 -6.33 -16.28 -6.98
N TRP A 163 -5.13 -16.03 -7.52
CA TRP A 163 -4.98 -15.11 -8.65
C TRP A 163 -5.79 -15.55 -9.86
N GLY A 164 -5.74 -16.84 -10.24
CA GLY A 164 -6.52 -17.37 -11.36
C GLY A 164 -8.04 -17.22 -11.15
N TYR A 165 -8.51 -17.47 -9.92
CA TYR A 165 -9.89 -17.22 -9.52
C TYR A 165 -10.29 -15.75 -9.68
N MET A 166 -9.46 -14.82 -9.21
CA MET A 166 -9.73 -13.38 -9.36
C MET A 166 -9.67 -12.91 -10.81
N TYR A 167 -8.72 -13.45 -11.59
CA TYR A 167 -8.59 -13.14 -13.01
C TYR A 167 -9.81 -13.58 -13.83
N SER A 168 -10.51 -14.64 -13.39
CA SER A 168 -11.76 -15.11 -14.00
C SER A 168 -12.99 -14.23 -13.70
N GLY A 169 -12.81 -13.09 -13.06
CA GLY A 169 -13.88 -12.12 -12.78
C GLY A 169 -14.56 -12.29 -11.42
N HIS A 170 -14.12 -13.24 -10.60
CA HIS A 170 -14.55 -13.36 -9.21
C HIS A 170 -13.79 -12.37 -8.32
N SER A 171 -14.40 -12.00 -7.20
CA SER A 171 -13.75 -11.11 -6.22
C SER A 171 -13.61 -11.82 -4.87
N LEU A 172 -12.53 -11.47 -4.16
CA LEU A 172 -12.28 -11.89 -2.79
C LEU A 172 -12.10 -10.65 -1.93
N PRO A 173 -12.50 -10.67 -0.65
CA PRO A 173 -12.21 -9.58 0.26
C PRO A 173 -10.71 -9.29 0.29
N LEU A 174 -10.33 -8.01 0.16
CA LEU A 174 -8.92 -7.60 0.02
C LEU A 174 -8.04 -8.13 1.15
N ALA A 175 -8.53 -8.10 2.39
CA ALA A 175 -7.79 -8.63 3.55
C ALA A 175 -7.48 -10.13 3.40
N VAL A 176 -8.40 -10.90 2.82
CA VAL A 176 -8.22 -12.33 2.54
C VAL A 176 -7.19 -12.53 1.43
N SER A 177 -7.32 -11.74 0.35
CA SER A 177 -6.38 -11.79 -0.76
C SER A 177 -4.95 -11.43 -0.34
N ASP A 178 -4.79 -10.42 0.52
CA ASP A 178 -3.49 -10.07 1.09
C ASP A 178 -2.94 -11.17 2.00
N ALA A 179 -3.79 -11.75 2.86
CA ALA A 179 -3.37 -12.84 3.74
C ALA A 179 -2.79 -14.01 2.94
N PHE A 180 -3.48 -14.49 1.90
CA PHE A 180 -2.99 -15.60 1.07
C PHE A 180 -1.89 -15.19 0.10
N GLY A 181 -1.93 -13.97 -0.44
CA GLY A 181 -0.93 -13.45 -1.37
C GLY A 181 0.45 -13.27 -0.73
N TYR A 182 0.51 -12.89 0.54
CA TYR A 182 1.77 -12.66 1.26
C TYR A 182 2.24 -13.83 2.14
N LEU A 183 1.37 -14.80 2.41
CA LEU A 183 1.69 -16.02 3.17
C LEU A 183 2.94 -16.77 2.66
N PRO A 184 3.17 -16.92 1.34
CA PRO A 184 4.38 -17.59 0.83
C PRO A 184 5.67 -16.96 1.32
N PHE A 185 5.71 -15.64 1.38
CA PHE A 185 6.91 -14.91 1.79
C PHE A 185 7.13 -15.02 3.29
N VAL A 186 6.07 -14.94 4.10
CA VAL A 186 6.17 -15.14 5.56
C VAL A 186 6.71 -16.53 5.87
N LEU A 187 6.15 -17.57 5.23
CA LEU A 187 6.61 -18.95 5.41
C LEU A 187 8.04 -19.15 4.90
N ALA A 188 8.39 -18.58 3.73
CA ALA A 188 9.75 -18.65 3.20
C ALA A 188 10.76 -18.01 4.17
N GLY A 189 10.40 -16.90 4.82
CA GLY A 189 11.21 -16.26 5.85
C GLY A 189 11.39 -17.14 7.09
N MET A 190 10.33 -17.81 7.55
CA MET A 190 10.40 -18.75 8.67
C MET A 190 11.30 -19.95 8.35
N VAL A 191 11.12 -20.57 7.17
CA VAL A 191 11.95 -21.67 6.68
C VAL A 191 13.41 -21.25 6.57
N TYR A 192 13.68 -20.08 5.98
CA TYR A 192 15.02 -19.51 5.88
C TYR A 192 15.67 -19.38 7.26
N ARG A 193 14.95 -18.81 8.24
CA ARG A 193 15.49 -18.66 9.59
C ARG A 193 15.76 -20.00 10.28
N ARG A 194 14.87 -20.99 10.11
CA ARG A 194 15.00 -22.30 10.77
C ARG A 194 16.10 -23.14 10.16
N ARG A 195 16.15 -23.23 8.82
CA ARG A 195 17.08 -24.10 8.10
C ARG A 195 18.44 -23.44 7.84
N GLY A 196 18.52 -22.11 7.89
CA GLY A 196 19.70 -21.36 7.48
C GLY A 196 19.74 -21.19 5.96
N ASP A 197 20.89 -21.47 5.35
CA ASP A 197 21.05 -21.33 3.90
C ASP A 197 20.16 -22.34 3.15
N VAL A 198 19.29 -21.84 2.27
CA VAL A 198 18.27 -22.64 1.56
C VAL A 198 18.75 -22.90 0.14
N GLY A 199 19.25 -24.11 -0.11
CA GLY A 199 19.60 -24.58 -1.46
C GLY A 199 20.93 -24.07 -2.03
N GLY A 200 21.62 -23.17 -1.34
CA GLY A 200 22.91 -22.61 -1.76
C GLY A 200 22.80 -21.62 -2.92
N ALA A 201 23.85 -20.80 -3.11
CA ALA A 201 23.83 -19.66 -4.02
C ALA A 201 23.49 -20.02 -5.48
N LYS A 202 23.90 -21.19 -5.98
CA LYS A 202 23.63 -21.61 -7.36
C LYS A 202 22.14 -21.88 -7.59
N VAL A 203 21.47 -22.60 -6.69
CA VAL A 203 20.03 -22.87 -6.78
C VAL A 203 19.23 -21.58 -6.65
N LEU A 204 19.63 -20.70 -5.73
CA LEU A 204 18.99 -19.39 -5.55
C LEU A 204 19.12 -18.50 -6.79
N LYS A 205 20.26 -18.53 -7.50
CA LYS A 205 20.42 -17.83 -8.79
C LYS A 205 19.48 -18.38 -9.86
N TYR A 206 19.39 -19.70 -10.02
CA TYR A 206 18.47 -20.30 -10.98
C TYR A 206 17.01 -19.99 -10.65
N LEU A 207 16.65 -20.06 -9.36
CA LEU A 207 15.31 -19.67 -8.91
C LEU A 207 15.03 -18.21 -9.22
N ALA A 208 15.99 -17.31 -8.98
CA ALA A 208 15.84 -15.89 -9.26
C ALA A 208 15.60 -15.63 -10.75
N VAL A 209 16.40 -16.26 -11.62
CA VAL A 209 16.29 -16.12 -13.08
C VAL A 209 14.99 -16.76 -13.60
N ALA A 210 14.64 -17.96 -13.13
CA ALA A 210 13.43 -18.66 -13.55
C ALA A 210 12.16 -17.89 -13.13
N ALA A 211 12.07 -17.46 -11.87
CA ALA A 211 10.95 -16.67 -11.39
C ALA A 211 10.86 -15.30 -12.07
N GLY A 212 12.00 -14.65 -12.33
CA GLY A 212 12.06 -13.37 -13.05
C GLY A 212 11.64 -13.49 -14.52
N GLY A 213 12.13 -14.52 -15.22
CA GLY A 213 11.72 -14.82 -16.59
C GLY A 213 10.23 -15.13 -16.68
N LEU A 214 9.71 -15.95 -15.75
CA LEU A 214 8.27 -16.23 -15.67
C LEU A 214 7.47 -14.96 -15.35
N ALA A 215 7.96 -14.07 -14.47
CA ALA A 215 7.31 -12.79 -14.20
C ALA A 215 7.19 -11.93 -15.47
N VAL A 216 8.23 -11.86 -16.31
CA VAL A 216 8.18 -11.13 -17.58
C VAL A 216 7.19 -11.75 -18.55
N ILE A 217 7.16 -13.08 -18.65
CA ILE A 217 6.18 -13.80 -19.50
C ILE A 217 4.76 -13.53 -19.00
N THR A 218 4.50 -13.70 -17.70
CA THR A 218 3.20 -13.41 -17.09
C THR A 218 2.81 -11.95 -17.28
N TRP A 219 3.76 -11.02 -17.20
CA TRP A 219 3.52 -9.60 -17.43
C TRP A 219 3.07 -9.33 -18.87
N ARG A 220 3.72 -9.98 -19.85
CA ARG A 220 3.38 -9.81 -21.26
C ARG A 220 2.01 -10.39 -21.61
N LEU A 221 1.63 -11.50 -20.98
CA LEU A 221 0.38 -12.20 -21.30
C LEU A 221 -0.82 -11.70 -20.48
N PHE A 222 -0.59 -11.33 -19.22
CA PHE A 222 -1.65 -11.07 -18.23
C PHE A 222 -1.37 -9.82 -17.39
N GLY A 223 -0.43 -8.96 -17.82
CA GLY A 223 -0.02 -7.79 -17.07
C GLY A 223 -1.14 -6.75 -16.96
N PRO A 224 -1.26 -6.07 -15.81
CA PRO A 224 -2.21 -4.97 -15.66
C PRO A 224 -1.82 -3.80 -16.57
N ALA A 225 -2.83 -3.15 -17.16
CA ALA A 225 -2.66 -2.09 -18.15
C ALA A 225 -1.87 -0.88 -17.65
N ASP A 226 -1.83 -0.64 -16.32
CA ASP A 226 -1.16 0.51 -15.72
C ASP A 226 0.32 0.28 -15.38
N GLY A 227 0.89 -0.87 -15.70
CA GLY A 227 2.31 -1.12 -15.42
C GLY A 227 2.62 -1.63 -14.01
N VAL A 228 1.62 -1.80 -13.15
CA VAL A 228 1.84 -2.01 -11.70
C VAL A 228 1.76 -3.50 -11.32
N VAL A 229 2.93 -4.11 -11.07
CA VAL A 229 3.11 -5.51 -10.65
C VAL A 229 2.22 -5.88 -9.45
N ASN A 230 2.09 -4.98 -8.47
CA ASN A 230 1.36 -5.24 -7.23
C ASN A 230 -0.15 -5.45 -7.41
N ARG A 231 -0.73 -5.18 -8.60
CA ARG A 231 -2.14 -5.49 -8.88
C ARG A 231 -2.41 -6.96 -9.17
N SER A 232 -1.37 -7.74 -9.45
CA SER A 232 -1.47 -9.16 -9.74
C SER A 232 -0.74 -9.95 -8.67
N TYR A 233 -1.48 -10.73 -7.87
CA TYR A 233 -0.90 -11.59 -6.84
C TYR A 233 0.07 -12.61 -7.43
N LEU A 234 -0.14 -13.09 -8.67
CA LEU A 234 0.82 -13.96 -9.36
C LEU A 234 2.10 -13.21 -9.75
N LEU A 235 2.00 -12.01 -10.32
CA LEU A 235 3.19 -11.22 -10.65
C LEU A 235 3.97 -10.84 -9.39
N MET A 236 3.28 -10.45 -8.33
CA MET A 236 3.87 -10.20 -7.03
C MET A 236 4.58 -11.44 -6.47
N LEU A 237 3.98 -12.62 -6.60
CA LEU A 237 4.58 -13.89 -6.20
C LEU A 237 5.91 -14.13 -6.94
N LEU A 238 5.91 -13.96 -8.26
CA LEU A 238 7.06 -14.23 -9.13
C LEU A 238 8.18 -13.19 -8.96
N VAL A 239 7.85 -11.89 -9.02
CA VAL A 239 8.80 -10.79 -8.79
C VAL A 239 9.35 -10.84 -7.38
N GLY A 240 8.50 -11.10 -6.38
CA GLY A 240 8.90 -11.27 -4.98
C GLY A 240 9.86 -12.44 -4.80
N THR A 241 9.54 -13.60 -5.36
CA THR A 241 10.39 -14.79 -5.30
C THR A 241 11.73 -14.53 -5.99
N SER A 242 11.71 -13.89 -7.16
CA SER A 242 12.92 -13.53 -7.90
C SER A 242 13.83 -12.60 -7.10
N GLY A 243 13.30 -11.50 -6.57
CA GLY A 243 14.10 -10.52 -5.83
C GLY A 243 14.63 -11.06 -4.49
N ILE A 244 13.84 -11.84 -3.76
CA ILE A 244 14.31 -12.47 -2.52
C ILE A 244 15.38 -13.51 -2.82
N ALA A 245 15.17 -14.39 -3.80
CA ALA A 245 16.16 -15.39 -4.20
C ALA A 245 17.46 -14.74 -4.68
N ALA A 246 17.38 -13.65 -5.46
CA ALA A 246 18.55 -12.87 -5.86
C ALA A 246 19.27 -12.28 -4.65
N ALA A 247 18.57 -11.64 -3.72
CA ALA A 247 19.18 -11.06 -2.53
C ALA A 247 19.89 -12.11 -1.66
N LEU A 248 19.31 -13.30 -1.51
CA LEU A 248 19.94 -14.41 -0.80
C LEU A 248 21.17 -14.95 -1.56
N ALA A 249 21.06 -15.12 -2.88
CA ALA A 249 22.15 -15.58 -3.74
C ALA A 249 23.36 -14.65 -3.74
N PHE A 250 23.12 -13.33 -3.70
CA PHE A 250 24.13 -12.29 -3.72
C PHE A 250 24.46 -11.74 -2.32
N ARG A 251 24.09 -12.47 -1.25
CA ARG A 251 24.39 -12.09 0.13
C ARG A 251 25.83 -11.64 0.36
N PRO A 252 26.89 -12.36 -0.10
CA PRO A 252 28.26 -11.92 0.13
C PRO A 252 28.59 -10.57 -0.52
N ALA A 253 28.08 -10.31 -1.72
CA ALA A 253 28.31 -9.06 -2.43
C ALA A 253 27.57 -7.88 -1.77
N ILE A 254 26.32 -8.10 -1.35
CA ILE A 254 25.53 -7.08 -0.64
C ILE A 254 26.19 -6.71 0.69
N LEU A 255 26.63 -7.71 1.46
CA LEU A 255 27.29 -7.46 2.74
C LEU A 255 28.67 -6.81 2.54
N GLY A 256 29.44 -7.24 1.54
CA GLY A 256 30.71 -6.60 1.18
C GLY A 256 30.54 -5.12 0.85
N ALA A 257 29.54 -4.76 0.04
CA ALA A 257 29.24 -3.37 -0.29
C ALA A 257 28.82 -2.53 0.94
N LEU A 258 28.15 -3.14 1.93
CA LEU A 258 27.81 -2.47 3.20
C LEU A 258 29.04 -2.29 4.10
N ASP A 259 29.97 -3.26 4.09
CA ASP A 259 31.21 -3.19 4.85
C ASP A 259 32.19 -2.15 4.29
N GLU A 260 32.20 -1.98 2.97
CA GLU A 260 32.99 -0.96 2.28
C GLU A 260 32.45 0.47 2.51
N SER A 261 31.16 0.62 2.82
CA SER A 261 30.51 1.93 2.97
C SER A 261 29.87 2.13 4.35
N HIS A 262 30.62 2.78 5.25
CA HIS A 262 30.11 3.23 6.55
C HIS A 262 28.89 4.16 6.45
N VAL A 263 28.67 4.82 5.32
CA VAL A 263 27.48 5.65 5.10
C VAL A 263 26.27 4.75 4.85
N ALA A 264 26.40 3.76 3.95
CA ALA A 264 25.32 2.85 3.64
C ALA A 264 24.87 2.05 4.87
N ASP A 265 25.83 1.51 5.64
CA ASP A 265 25.54 0.77 6.87
C ASP A 265 24.79 1.62 7.91
N ARG A 266 25.23 2.87 8.13
CA ARG A 266 24.54 3.82 9.04
C ARG A 266 23.14 4.19 8.55
N VAL A 267 22.94 4.35 7.24
CA VAL A 267 21.61 4.65 6.68
C VAL A 267 20.68 3.47 6.91
N VAL A 268 21.12 2.24 6.62
CA VAL A 268 20.38 1.00 6.88
C VAL A 268 20.02 0.89 8.36
N GLU A 269 20.97 1.16 9.26
CA GLU A 269 20.72 1.12 10.69
C GLU A 269 19.66 2.14 11.12
N ARG A 270 19.80 3.40 10.68
CA ARG A 270 18.89 4.49 11.03
C ARG A 270 17.47 4.21 10.54
N ILE A 271 17.31 3.80 9.28
CA ILE A 271 16.00 3.45 8.71
C ILE A 271 15.37 2.31 9.53
N ASN A 272 16.12 1.25 9.84
CA ASN A 272 15.59 0.13 10.62
C ASN A 272 15.23 0.49 12.06
N SER A 273 15.95 1.44 12.67
CA SER A 273 15.70 1.89 14.04
C SER A 273 14.41 2.72 14.20
N ARG A 274 13.87 3.23 13.08
CA ARG A 274 12.69 4.10 12.98
C ARG A 274 11.71 3.64 11.90
N ALA A 275 11.73 2.35 11.55
CA ALA A 275 11.03 1.86 10.36
C ALA A 275 9.52 2.10 10.43
N LEU A 276 8.92 1.97 11.62
CA LEU A 276 7.48 2.16 11.78
C LEU A 276 7.11 3.65 11.71
N THR A 277 7.93 4.53 12.30
CA THR A 277 7.75 5.98 12.21
C THR A 277 7.88 6.45 10.77
N VAL A 278 8.92 6.00 10.04
CA VAL A 278 9.09 6.32 8.62
C VAL A 278 7.86 5.88 7.82
N TYR A 279 7.40 4.65 8.02
CA TYR A 279 6.27 4.09 7.29
C TYR A 279 4.93 4.78 7.60
N LEU A 280 4.67 5.15 8.86
CA LEU A 280 3.41 5.82 9.24
C LEU A 280 3.42 7.28 8.79
N TRP A 281 4.48 8.02 9.11
CA TRP A 281 4.51 9.47 8.95
C TRP A 281 4.82 9.95 7.52
N GLN A 282 5.27 9.06 6.62
CA GLN A 282 5.35 9.39 5.21
C GLN A 282 3.99 9.87 4.65
N GLY A 283 2.86 9.36 5.18
CA GLY A 283 1.52 9.77 4.74
C GLY A 283 1.26 11.27 4.92
N PHE A 284 1.68 11.85 6.05
CA PHE A 284 1.65 13.29 6.27
C PHE A 284 2.61 14.03 5.33
N GLY A 285 3.75 13.42 5.00
CA GLY A 285 4.67 13.94 4.00
C GLY A 285 4.02 14.05 2.62
N LEU A 286 3.21 13.05 2.23
CA LEU A 286 2.47 13.06 0.97
C LEU A 286 1.40 14.15 0.95
N VAL A 287 0.64 14.28 2.04
CA VAL A 287 -0.36 15.36 2.18
C VAL A 287 0.32 16.72 2.08
N ALA A 288 1.45 16.92 2.77
CA ALA A 288 2.20 18.17 2.69
C ALA A 288 2.76 18.43 1.28
N ALA A 289 3.31 17.41 0.62
CA ALA A 289 3.83 17.52 -0.74
C ALA A 289 2.72 17.88 -1.74
N ASP A 290 1.56 17.23 -1.63
CA ASP A 290 0.39 17.54 -2.46
C ASP A 290 -0.04 19.01 -2.26
N ARG A 291 -0.20 19.47 -1.02
CA ARG A 291 -0.63 20.86 -0.73
C ARG A 291 0.36 21.92 -1.18
N VAL A 292 1.65 21.63 -1.17
CA VAL A 292 2.71 22.59 -1.52
C VAL A 292 3.06 22.56 -3.00
N VAL A 293 3.08 21.39 -3.63
CA VAL A 293 3.61 21.19 -4.99
C VAL A 293 2.49 21.06 -6.01
N ALA A 294 1.37 20.40 -5.68
CA ALA A 294 0.30 20.16 -6.64
C ALA A 294 -0.31 21.48 -7.14
N GLY A 295 -0.48 21.57 -8.46
CA GLY A 295 -1.01 22.75 -9.15
C GLY A 295 -0.11 24.00 -9.14
N ARG A 296 1.10 23.91 -8.56
CA ARG A 296 2.05 25.05 -8.47
C ARG A 296 3.37 24.83 -9.19
N VAL A 297 3.68 23.58 -9.55
CA VAL A 297 4.94 23.20 -10.20
C VAL A 297 4.62 22.36 -11.44
N ASP A 298 4.71 22.99 -12.61
CA ASP A 298 4.43 22.32 -13.89
C ASP A 298 5.60 21.47 -14.40
N ASN A 299 6.83 21.81 -14.00
CA ASN A 299 8.01 21.04 -14.38
C ASN A 299 8.05 19.70 -13.62
N ARG A 300 7.93 18.60 -14.37
CA ARG A 300 7.91 17.23 -13.83
C ARG A 300 9.13 16.87 -12.98
N ALA A 301 10.33 17.32 -13.35
CA ALA A 301 11.54 17.06 -12.59
C ALA A 301 11.55 17.84 -11.27
N ALA A 302 11.16 19.12 -11.31
CA ALA A 302 11.01 19.93 -10.11
C ALA A 302 9.92 19.37 -9.19
N TRP A 303 8.77 18.95 -9.73
CA TRP A 303 7.71 18.28 -8.98
C TRP A 303 8.22 17.03 -8.27
N ALA A 304 8.96 16.17 -8.98
CA ALA A 304 9.48 14.93 -8.44
C ALA A 304 10.47 15.17 -7.29
N VAL A 305 11.40 16.11 -7.48
CA VAL A 305 12.42 16.47 -6.48
C VAL A 305 11.80 17.15 -5.27
N LEU A 306 10.93 18.15 -5.46
CA LEU A 306 10.31 18.88 -4.36
C LEU A 306 9.40 17.96 -3.53
N SER A 307 8.63 17.09 -4.18
CA SER A 307 7.75 16.15 -3.49
C SER A 307 8.54 15.21 -2.58
N ILE A 308 9.64 14.61 -3.07
CA ILE A 308 10.45 13.71 -2.25
C ILE A 308 11.21 14.45 -1.15
N VAL A 309 11.67 15.69 -1.40
CA VAL A 309 12.32 16.52 -0.37
C VAL A 309 11.34 16.84 0.76
N ILE A 310 10.10 17.21 0.44
CA ILE A 310 9.05 17.48 1.44
C ILE A 310 8.72 16.21 2.23
N VAL A 311 8.48 15.09 1.54
CA VAL A 311 8.20 13.80 2.21
C VAL A 311 9.35 13.39 3.12
N ALA A 312 10.59 13.49 2.64
CA ALA A 312 11.79 13.17 3.43
C ALA A 312 11.95 14.11 4.63
N ALA A 313 11.70 15.40 4.46
CA ALA A 313 11.76 16.37 5.55
C ALA A 313 10.74 16.04 6.65
N VAL A 314 9.49 15.74 6.28
CA VAL A 314 8.44 15.34 7.23
C VAL A 314 8.82 14.04 7.94
N VAL A 315 9.32 13.04 7.22
CA VAL A 315 9.78 11.77 7.80
C VAL A 315 10.93 11.97 8.77
N VAL A 316 11.91 12.82 8.44
CA VAL A 316 13.05 13.13 9.33
C VAL A 316 12.56 13.82 10.60
N VAL A 317 11.70 14.84 10.49
CA VAL A 317 11.10 15.52 11.64
C VAL A 317 10.31 14.53 12.50
N ALA A 318 9.47 13.70 11.88
CA ALA A 318 8.69 12.69 12.58
C ALA A 318 9.58 11.65 13.29
N ALA A 319 10.69 11.23 12.67
CA ALA A 319 11.65 10.31 13.28
C ALA A 319 12.30 10.89 14.55
N PHE A 320 12.49 12.21 14.63
CA PHE A 320 12.97 12.87 15.85
C PHE A 320 11.87 13.02 16.91
N VAL A 321 10.67 13.43 16.51
CA VAL A 321 9.56 13.74 17.45
C VAL A 321 8.92 12.46 18.00
N PHE A 322 8.60 11.51 17.11
CA PHE A 322 7.85 10.30 17.42
C PHE A 322 8.71 9.04 17.51
N GLY A 323 9.97 9.09 17.07
CA GLY A 323 10.92 8.00 17.24
C GLY A 323 11.07 7.47 18.68
N PRO A 324 11.06 8.33 19.73
CA PRO A 324 11.07 7.86 21.12
C PRO A 324 9.89 6.94 21.48
N VAL A 325 8.73 7.10 20.81
CA VAL A 325 7.56 6.24 21.02
C VAL A 325 7.86 4.79 20.61
N GLU A 326 8.62 4.57 19.54
CA GLU A 326 9.09 3.23 19.15
C GLU A 326 10.03 2.63 20.19
N ASP A 327 10.93 3.44 20.76
CA ASP A 327 11.88 2.99 21.79
C ASP A 327 11.15 2.60 23.08
N PHE A 328 10.12 3.36 23.46
CA PHE A 328 9.25 3.03 24.59
C PHE A 328 8.46 1.75 24.33
N ALA A 329 7.85 1.63 23.14
CA ALA A 329 7.12 0.43 22.76
C ALA A 329 8.02 -0.83 22.74
N ALA A 330 9.32 -0.64 22.49
CA ALA A 330 10.35 -1.66 22.54
C ALA A 330 10.93 -1.94 23.95
N ARG A 331 10.50 -1.24 25.02
CA ARG A 331 11.12 -1.28 26.37
C ARG A 331 12.60 -0.88 26.38
N ARG A 332 13.03 -0.01 25.48
CA ARG A 332 14.41 0.55 25.52
C ARG A 332 14.49 1.76 26.44
N VAL A 333 13.39 2.49 26.59
CA VAL A 333 13.25 3.67 27.46
C VAL A 333 12.00 3.54 28.32
N ARG A 334 12.00 4.16 29.51
CA ARG A 334 10.81 4.25 30.38
C ARG A 334 9.91 5.41 29.95
N PHE A 335 8.65 5.41 30.38
CA PHE A 335 7.70 6.48 30.03
C PHE A 335 8.20 7.86 30.47
N GLY A 336 8.72 7.99 31.70
CA GLY A 336 9.31 9.25 32.20
C GLY A 336 10.62 9.65 31.52
N GLU A 337 11.23 8.75 30.74
CA GLU A 337 12.43 9.00 29.95
C GLU A 337 12.11 9.24 28.47
N LEU A 338 10.85 9.17 28.08
CA LEU A 338 10.45 9.56 26.74
C LEU A 338 10.85 11.03 26.52
N TRP A 339 11.49 11.30 25.38
CA TRP A 339 12.06 12.62 25.06
C TRP A 339 13.17 13.11 26.00
N SER A 340 13.57 12.32 27.00
CA SER A 340 14.80 12.54 27.76
C SER A 340 15.99 12.12 26.91
N VAL A 341 16.96 13.01 26.77
CA VAL A 341 18.15 12.76 25.95
C VAL A 341 19.04 11.75 26.67
N HIS A 342 18.89 10.47 26.34
CA HIS A 342 19.96 9.49 26.53
C HIS A 342 20.75 9.36 25.23
N GLY A 343 21.35 10.48 24.82
CA GLY A 343 22.41 10.48 23.81
C GLY A 343 23.76 10.24 24.50
N PRO A 344 24.75 9.64 23.81
CA PRO A 344 26.12 9.66 24.30
C PRO A 344 26.53 11.12 24.54
N ARG A 345 27.01 11.41 25.74
CA ARG A 345 27.49 12.73 26.24
C ARG A 345 27.77 13.75 25.12
N THR A 346 26.81 14.64 24.84
CA THR A 346 27.06 15.88 24.08
C THR A 346 26.57 17.07 24.89
N THR A 347 27.32 18.18 24.81
CA THR A 347 27.29 19.33 25.72
C THR A 347 25.99 20.15 25.66
N PRO A 348 25.64 20.89 26.73
CA PRO A 348 24.25 21.28 27.03
C PRO A 348 23.68 22.46 26.22
N VAL A 349 24.44 23.08 25.33
CA VAL A 349 24.12 24.44 24.85
C VAL A 349 23.28 24.45 23.55
N THR A 350 23.26 23.37 22.76
CA THR A 350 22.54 23.32 21.47
C THR A 350 21.16 22.64 21.53
N ALA A 351 20.79 22.06 22.68
CA ALA A 351 19.61 21.22 22.83
C ALA A 351 18.29 22.00 23.03
N ARG A 352 18.33 23.29 23.40
CA ARG A 352 17.12 24.07 23.70
C ARG A 352 16.58 24.84 22.48
N ALA A 353 17.46 25.38 21.65
CA ALA A 353 17.10 26.11 20.43
C ALA A 353 16.58 25.20 19.30
N SER A 354 17.11 23.97 19.22
CA SER A 354 16.66 22.96 18.24
C SER A 354 15.24 22.43 18.54
N ARG A 355 14.84 22.33 19.81
CA ARG A 355 13.51 21.82 20.21
C ARG A 355 12.37 22.78 19.91
N PHE A 356 12.59 24.08 20.09
CA PHE A 356 11.59 25.11 19.76
C PHE A 356 11.44 25.25 18.24
N ALA A 357 12.54 25.28 17.49
CA ALA A 357 12.54 25.38 16.03
C ALA A 357 11.94 24.14 15.31
N LEU A 358 12.13 22.94 15.86
CA LEU A 358 11.54 21.69 15.33
C LEU A 358 10.07 21.51 15.73
N GLY A 359 9.69 21.93 16.95
CA GLY A 359 8.29 21.97 17.38
C GLY A 359 7.46 22.98 16.57
N SER A 360 8.03 24.16 16.28
CA SER A 360 7.43 25.12 15.37
C SER A 360 7.42 24.62 13.92
N GLY A 361 8.43 23.86 13.47
CA GLY A 361 8.43 23.24 12.16
C GLY A 361 7.31 22.20 11.96
N LEU A 362 7.04 21.37 12.97
CA LEU A 362 5.91 20.43 12.95
C LEU A 362 4.57 21.15 13.06
N LEU A 363 4.46 22.18 13.90
CA LEU A 363 3.26 23.02 13.97
C LEU A 363 3.01 23.69 12.61
N VAL A 364 4.05 24.18 11.94
CA VAL A 364 3.96 24.76 10.59
C VAL A 364 3.56 23.71 9.55
N VAL A 365 4.09 22.48 9.58
CA VAL A 365 3.69 21.41 8.64
C VAL A 365 2.25 20.92 8.89
N VAL A 366 1.87 20.75 10.16
CA VAL A 366 0.51 20.38 10.58
C VAL A 366 -0.46 21.49 10.25
N VAL A 367 -0.11 22.76 10.51
CA VAL A 367 -0.90 23.93 10.10
C VAL A 367 -0.96 24.03 8.58
N ILE A 368 0.11 23.83 7.82
CA ILE A 368 0.10 23.83 6.35
C ILE A 368 -0.81 22.71 5.80
N SER A 369 -0.76 21.52 6.41
CA SER A 369 -1.60 20.38 6.04
C SER A 369 -3.08 20.59 6.40
N LEU A 370 -3.36 21.36 7.46
CA LEU A 370 -4.70 21.66 7.98
C LEU A 370 -5.33 22.92 7.38
N TRP A 371 -4.54 23.94 7.02
CA TRP A 371 -5.00 25.31 6.75
C TRP A 371 -4.85 25.76 5.30
N LEU A 372 -4.02 25.12 4.46
CA LEU A 372 -4.03 25.47 3.04
C LEU A 372 -5.29 24.87 2.39
N PRO A 373 -6.15 25.71 1.76
CA PRO A 373 -7.32 25.23 1.04
C PRO A 373 -6.88 24.26 -0.05
N LEU A 374 -7.66 23.19 -0.23
CA LEU A 374 -7.53 22.30 -1.39
C LEU A 374 -7.62 23.16 -2.65
N PRO A 375 -6.69 23.07 -3.61
CA PRO A 375 -6.79 23.81 -4.85
C PRO A 375 -8.14 23.52 -5.51
N SER A 376 -8.98 24.54 -5.61
CA SER A 376 -10.23 24.49 -6.37
C SER A 376 -9.88 24.54 -7.84
N GLY A 377 -9.74 23.36 -8.46
CA GLY A 377 -9.57 23.22 -9.89
C GLY A 377 -8.25 22.57 -10.27
N HIS A 378 -8.37 21.67 -11.26
CA HIS A 378 -7.36 20.85 -11.93
C HIS A 378 -7.23 19.43 -11.37
N ALA A 379 -7.90 18.54 -12.10
CA ALA A 379 -7.83 17.09 -12.00
C ALA A 379 -6.37 16.63 -11.89
N THR A 380 -6.02 16.10 -10.72
CA THR A 380 -4.75 15.42 -10.50
C THR A 380 -4.77 14.09 -11.24
N ASN A 381 -4.00 13.98 -12.32
CA ASN A 381 -3.67 12.72 -13.01
C ASN A 381 -2.75 11.80 -12.20
N ALA A 382 -2.87 11.81 -10.86
CA ALA A 382 -2.24 10.83 -10.00
C ALA A 382 -3.28 9.73 -9.72
N PRO A 383 -3.07 8.48 -10.16
CA PRO A 383 -3.92 7.38 -9.72
C PRO A 383 -3.63 7.13 -8.23
N LEU A 384 -4.40 7.80 -7.37
CA LEU A 384 -4.51 7.48 -5.96
C LEU A 384 -5.06 6.06 -5.86
N SER A 385 -4.23 5.13 -5.40
CA SER A 385 -4.57 3.72 -5.26
C SER A 385 -5.54 3.51 -4.10
N GLY A 386 -6.82 3.77 -4.34
CA GLY A 386 -7.95 3.28 -3.57
C GLY A 386 -8.76 2.34 -4.45
N ASN A 387 -8.94 1.09 -4.02
CA ASN A 387 -9.73 0.12 -4.75
C ASN A 387 -11.20 0.55 -4.75
N ALA A 388 -11.72 0.95 -5.90
CA ALA A 388 -13.16 1.09 -6.09
C ALA A 388 -13.78 -0.30 -6.09
N VAL A 389 -14.73 -0.53 -5.18
CA VAL A 389 -15.74 -1.56 -5.34
C VAL A 389 -16.44 -1.28 -6.66
N VAL A 390 -16.25 -2.17 -7.63
CA VAL A 390 -17.03 -2.16 -8.86
C VAL A 390 -18.43 -2.63 -8.48
N ALA A 391 -19.31 -1.69 -8.14
CA ALA A 391 -20.73 -1.94 -8.33
C ALA A 391 -20.92 -2.22 -9.83
N ARG A 392 -21.48 -3.39 -10.16
CA ARG A 392 -21.84 -3.78 -11.51
C ARG A 392 -22.78 -2.73 -12.11
N ALA A 393 -22.22 -1.76 -12.83
CA ALA A 393 -22.95 -1.11 -13.90
C ALA A 393 -22.88 -2.06 -15.08
N GLY A 394 -23.91 -2.89 -15.26
CA GLY A 394 -24.05 -3.73 -16.44
C GLY A 394 -24.20 -2.85 -17.67
N LEU A 395 -23.09 -2.55 -18.35
CA LEU A 395 -23.11 -2.15 -19.74
C LEU A 395 -23.53 -3.39 -20.53
N VAL A 396 -24.81 -3.43 -20.91
CA VAL A 396 -25.27 -4.34 -21.97
C VAL A 396 -24.72 -3.76 -23.28
N GLU A 397 -23.46 -4.06 -23.57
CA GLU A 397 -22.86 -3.81 -24.87
C GLU A 397 -23.32 -4.94 -25.80
N ARG A 398 -24.44 -4.73 -26.51
CA ARG A 398 -24.75 -5.52 -27.69
C ARG A 398 -24.07 -4.86 -28.88
N ASP A 399 -23.21 -5.63 -29.55
CA ASP A 399 -22.58 -5.34 -30.84
C ASP A 399 -23.48 -4.50 -31.76
N LEU A 400 -23.08 -3.24 -32.00
CA LEU A 400 -23.69 -2.37 -33.02
C LEU A 400 -22.92 -2.39 -34.35
N SER A 401 -21.90 -3.24 -34.48
CA SER A 401 -20.99 -3.25 -35.65
C SER A 401 -21.28 -4.31 -36.71
N ALA A 402 -22.44 -4.97 -36.71
CA ALA A 402 -22.79 -5.90 -37.78
C ALA A 402 -24.25 -5.77 -38.23
N GLY A 403 -24.42 -5.23 -39.45
CA GLY A 403 -25.62 -5.43 -40.25
C GLY A 403 -26.36 -4.16 -40.60
N LYS A 404 -26.54 -3.96 -41.91
CA LYS A 404 -27.63 -3.15 -42.47
C LYS A 404 -28.95 -3.71 -41.92
N GLY A 405 -29.39 -3.19 -40.79
CA GLY A 405 -30.60 -3.56 -40.10
C GLY A 405 -31.20 -2.30 -39.53
N THR A 406 -32.44 -2.01 -39.93
CA THR A 406 -33.23 -0.90 -39.45
C THR A 406 -33.19 -0.80 -37.93
N THR A 407 -33.15 0.43 -37.43
CA THR A 407 -33.46 0.81 -36.05
C THR A 407 -34.70 0.07 -35.55
N LYS A 408 -34.53 -1.07 -34.88
CA LYS A 408 -35.54 -1.58 -33.95
C LYS A 408 -35.40 -0.78 -32.66
N ALA A 409 -36.07 0.36 -32.67
CA ALA A 409 -36.42 1.12 -31.49
C ALA A 409 -36.98 0.19 -30.41
N VAL A 410 -36.64 0.50 -29.15
CA VAL A 410 -37.49 0.33 -27.95
C VAL A 410 -38.48 -0.84 -28.05
N ASP A 411 -38.02 -2.04 -27.70
CA ASP A 411 -38.91 -3.21 -27.64
C ASP A 411 -39.88 -3.08 -26.44
N ASN A 412 -41.18 -3.07 -26.76
CA ASN A 412 -42.38 -3.06 -25.89
C ASN A 412 -43.10 -1.74 -25.58
N GLY A 413 -42.96 -0.67 -26.37
CA GLY A 413 -43.88 0.49 -26.28
C GLY A 413 -43.91 1.20 -24.92
N ARG A 414 -42.90 0.95 -24.08
CA ARG A 414 -42.76 1.56 -22.75
C ARG A 414 -42.06 2.90 -22.87
N THR A 415 -42.56 3.88 -22.14
CA THR A 415 -41.93 5.20 -22.06
C THR A 415 -40.58 5.11 -21.32
N PRO A 416 -39.62 6.01 -21.58
CA PRO A 416 -38.36 6.09 -20.83
C PRO A 416 -38.57 6.12 -19.30
N GLN A 417 -39.64 6.79 -18.86
CA GLN A 417 -40.08 6.83 -17.46
C GLN A 417 -40.40 5.43 -16.91
N GLU A 418 -41.15 4.62 -17.67
CA GLU A 418 -41.55 3.26 -17.25
C GLU A 418 -40.35 2.30 -17.17
N VAL A 419 -39.39 2.44 -18.09
CA VAL A 419 -38.16 1.65 -18.08
C VAL A 419 -37.32 1.99 -16.83
N LEU A 420 -37.14 3.28 -16.56
CA LEU A 420 -36.40 3.76 -15.40
C LEU A 420 -37.06 3.35 -14.08
N ALA A 421 -38.37 3.53 -13.97
CA ALA A 421 -39.14 3.15 -12.77
C ALA A 421 -39.08 1.64 -12.50
N LYS A 422 -39.16 0.82 -13.55
CA LYS A 422 -39.05 -0.64 -13.42
C LYS A 422 -37.65 -1.06 -12.96
N TRP A 423 -36.60 -0.45 -13.52
CA TRP A 423 -35.22 -0.72 -13.14
C TRP A 423 -34.95 -0.32 -11.68
N LEU A 424 -35.35 0.89 -11.27
CA LEU A 424 -35.23 1.37 -9.89
C LEU A 424 -35.93 0.43 -8.90
N LYS A 425 -37.12 -0.09 -9.27
CA LYS A 425 -37.87 -1.04 -8.45
C LYS A 425 -37.16 -2.40 -8.33
N SER A 426 -36.61 -2.93 -9.43
CA SER A 426 -35.88 -4.21 -9.40
C SER A 426 -34.53 -4.11 -8.68
N SER A 427 -33.85 -2.97 -8.81
CA SER A 427 -32.54 -2.77 -8.19
C SER A 427 -32.63 -2.40 -6.71
N ARG A 428 -33.81 -2.02 -6.20
CA ARG A 428 -34.00 -1.60 -4.80
C ARG A 428 -33.62 -2.68 -3.78
N GLU A 429 -33.85 -3.96 -4.10
CA GLU A 429 -33.41 -5.08 -3.25
C GLU A 429 -31.90 -5.31 -3.30
N GLU A 430 -31.26 -5.16 -4.46
CA GLU A 430 -29.79 -5.26 -4.57
C GLU A 430 -29.09 -4.06 -3.93
N LEU A 431 -29.69 -2.87 -4.02
CA LEU A 431 -29.15 -1.62 -3.50
C LEU A 431 -29.29 -1.52 -1.96
N SER A 432 -30.34 -2.10 -1.38
CA SER A 432 -30.50 -2.20 0.07
C SER A 432 -29.49 -3.15 0.71
N VAL A 433 -29.08 -4.21 0.01
CA VAL A 433 -27.99 -5.12 0.43
C VAL A 433 -26.63 -4.42 0.43
N LEU A 434 -26.45 -3.39 -0.41
CA LEU A 434 -25.22 -2.61 -0.52
C LEU A 434 -25.21 -1.35 0.38
N ASP A 435 -26.26 -1.12 1.19
CA ASP A 435 -26.43 0.05 2.06
C ASP A 435 -26.28 1.40 1.30
N LEU A 436 -26.63 1.40 0.00
CA LEU A 436 -26.57 2.57 -0.86
C LEU A 436 -27.87 3.36 -0.75
N ASN A 437 -27.87 4.41 0.08
CA ASN A 437 -29.03 5.28 0.31
C ASN A 437 -29.24 6.36 -0.77
N ARG A 438 -28.34 6.45 -1.77
CA ARG A 438 -28.37 7.47 -2.84
C ARG A 438 -28.16 6.83 -4.21
N VAL A 439 -29.08 7.08 -5.14
CA VAL A 439 -29.03 6.57 -6.50
C VAL A 439 -29.51 7.67 -7.45
N ASP A 440 -28.59 8.20 -8.24
CA ASP A 440 -28.86 9.20 -9.27
C ASP A 440 -28.74 8.54 -10.64
N VAL A 441 -29.75 8.68 -11.51
CA VAL A 441 -29.81 8.04 -12.83
C VAL A 441 -30.20 9.05 -13.89
N LEU A 442 -29.42 9.10 -14.97
CA LEU A 442 -29.68 9.96 -16.13
C LEU A 442 -29.81 9.12 -17.39
N LEU A 443 -30.93 9.29 -18.10
CA LEU A 443 -31.14 8.74 -19.43
C LEU A 443 -31.03 9.87 -20.45
N ALA A 444 -30.06 9.78 -21.37
CA ALA A 444 -29.84 10.79 -22.40
C ALA A 444 -29.68 10.14 -23.77
N LYS A 445 -30.07 10.87 -24.82
CA LYS A 445 -29.76 10.51 -26.20
C LYS A 445 -28.28 10.81 -26.52
N PRO A 446 -27.72 10.16 -27.56
CA PRO A 446 -26.35 10.47 -28.02
C PRO A 446 -26.13 11.93 -28.44
N ASP A 447 -27.19 12.66 -28.80
CA ASP A 447 -27.14 14.09 -29.13
C ASP A 447 -27.05 15.01 -27.89
N GLY A 448 -27.03 14.44 -26.69
CA GLY A 448 -26.97 15.16 -25.42
C GLY A 448 -28.33 15.59 -24.88
N SER A 449 -29.44 15.34 -25.59
CA SER A 449 -30.77 15.61 -25.06
C SER A 449 -31.13 14.62 -23.94
N ILE A 450 -31.54 15.16 -22.79
CA ILE A 450 -31.94 14.35 -21.63
C ILE A 450 -33.36 13.84 -21.90
N LEU A 451 -33.53 12.52 -21.78
CA LEU A 451 -34.82 11.83 -21.92
C LEU A 451 -35.56 11.73 -20.59
N GLU A 452 -34.84 11.42 -19.50
CA GLU A 452 -35.38 11.29 -18.15
C GLU A 452 -34.24 11.35 -17.12
N ALA A 453 -34.51 11.87 -15.92
CA ALA A 453 -33.55 11.88 -14.82
C ALA A 453 -34.25 11.56 -13.48
N HIS A 454 -33.63 10.71 -12.67
CA HIS A 454 -34.03 10.46 -11.28
C HIS A 454 -32.90 10.90 -10.37
N TRP A 455 -33.23 11.74 -9.39
CA TRP A 455 -32.30 12.22 -8.38
C TRP A 455 -32.78 11.72 -7.02
N GLY A 456 -31.89 11.08 -6.26
CA GLY A 456 -32.18 10.66 -4.89
C GLY A 456 -32.32 11.87 -3.95
N GLU A 457 -32.93 11.68 -2.77
CA GLU A 457 -32.98 12.73 -1.76
C GLU A 457 -31.54 13.18 -1.41
N HIS A 458 -31.30 14.50 -1.39
CA HIS A 458 -30.00 15.17 -1.14
C HIS A 458 -29.04 15.22 -2.37
N SER A 459 -29.56 15.47 -3.58
CA SER A 459 -28.81 15.45 -4.85
C SER A 459 -27.89 16.66 -5.13
N ASP A 460 -27.86 17.68 -4.27
CA ASP A 460 -27.13 18.94 -4.56
C ASP A 460 -25.60 18.86 -4.33
N GLU A 461 -25.08 17.70 -3.91
CA GLU A 461 -23.63 17.48 -3.77
C GLU A 461 -22.99 16.92 -5.06
N PRO A 462 -21.90 17.53 -5.56
CA PRO A 462 -21.22 17.09 -6.78
C PRO A 462 -20.60 15.70 -6.62
N LEU A 463 -21.00 14.76 -7.49
CA LEU A 463 -20.46 13.40 -7.57
C LEU A 463 -19.11 13.37 -8.31
N PHE A 464 -18.10 12.74 -7.72
CA PHE A 464 -16.81 12.51 -8.37
C PHE A 464 -16.84 11.24 -9.23
N TRP A 465 -16.71 11.41 -10.56
CA TRP A 465 -16.89 10.38 -11.59
C TRP A 465 -15.64 9.54 -11.86
N TRP A 466 -15.05 8.91 -10.83
CA TRP A 466 -13.78 8.17 -10.86
C TRP A 466 -13.52 7.36 -12.14
N SER A 467 -13.87 6.06 -12.16
CA SER A 467 -13.53 5.18 -13.28
C SER A 467 -14.30 5.46 -14.57
N MET A 468 -15.34 6.30 -14.51
CA MET A 468 -16.20 6.67 -15.64
C MET A 468 -15.51 7.67 -16.57
N THR A 469 -14.56 8.47 -16.06
CA THR A 469 -13.74 9.38 -16.88
C THR A 469 -12.81 8.66 -17.86
N LYS A 470 -12.57 7.36 -17.67
CA LYS A 470 -11.69 6.56 -18.55
C LYS A 470 -12.20 6.49 -19.99
N THR A 471 -13.53 6.54 -20.20
CA THR A 471 -14.12 6.55 -21.54
C THR A 471 -13.88 7.88 -22.26
N VAL A 472 -13.90 8.99 -21.50
CA VAL A 472 -13.56 10.33 -22.03
C VAL A 472 -12.08 10.41 -22.35
N THR A 473 -11.22 9.87 -21.48
CA THR A 473 -9.77 9.79 -21.72
C THR A 473 -9.45 8.91 -22.91
N ALA A 474 -10.11 7.76 -23.08
CA ALA A 474 -9.95 6.89 -24.24
C ALA A 474 -10.40 7.58 -25.54
N ALA A 475 -11.54 8.28 -25.53
CA ALA A 475 -12.01 9.05 -26.69
C ALA A 475 -11.05 10.18 -27.06
N TRP A 476 -10.46 10.85 -26.06
CA TRP A 476 -9.42 11.86 -26.27
C TRP A 476 -8.13 11.26 -26.86
N MET A 477 -7.69 10.11 -26.36
CA MET A 477 -6.53 9.40 -26.89
C MET A 477 -6.76 8.95 -28.34
N MET A 478 -7.96 8.45 -28.67
CA MET A 478 -8.31 8.08 -30.05
C MET A 478 -8.29 9.29 -31.00
N ARG A 479 -8.77 10.46 -30.55
CA ARG A 479 -8.67 11.71 -31.34
C ARG A 479 -7.24 12.19 -31.55
N LEU A 480 -6.37 12.03 -30.55
CA LEU A 480 -4.95 12.34 -30.67
C LEU A 480 -4.21 11.37 -31.62
N VAL A 481 -4.71 10.13 -31.72
CA VAL A 481 -4.22 9.13 -32.67
C VAL A 481 -4.69 9.44 -34.09
N GLU A 482 -5.96 9.80 -34.27
CA GLU A 482 -6.52 10.26 -35.55
C GLU A 482 -5.86 11.54 -36.05
N ALA A 483 -5.48 12.45 -35.14
CA ALA A 483 -4.71 13.65 -35.44
C ALA A 483 -3.22 13.37 -35.73
N GLY A 484 -2.78 12.11 -35.68
CA GLY A 484 -1.39 11.69 -35.93
C GLY A 484 -0.39 12.11 -34.84
N THR A 485 -0.85 12.70 -33.75
CA THR A 485 -0.01 13.20 -32.65
C THR A 485 0.49 12.11 -31.71
N VAL A 486 -0.19 10.96 -31.65
CA VAL A 486 0.21 9.82 -30.83
C VAL A 486 0.04 8.52 -31.63
N SER A 487 1.03 7.62 -31.57
CA SER A 487 0.95 6.29 -32.18
C SER A 487 0.55 5.25 -31.13
N LEU A 488 -0.41 4.37 -31.45
CA LEU A 488 -0.86 3.27 -30.58
C LEU A 488 0.04 2.02 -30.63
N LYS A 489 1.24 2.12 -31.20
CA LYS A 489 2.23 1.03 -31.26
C LYS A 489 3.17 1.03 -30.07
#